data_AF-X1M3M9-F1
#
_entry.id   AF-X1M3M9-F1
#
_cell.length_a   1.000
_cell.length_b   1.000
_cell.length_c   1.000
_cell.angle_alpha   90.00
_cell.angle_beta   90.00
_cell.angle_gamma   90.00
#
_symmetry.space_group_name_H-M   'P 1'
#
loop_
_entity.id
_entity.type
_entity.pdbx_description
1 polymer ?
#
loop_
_entity_poly.entity_id
_entity_poly.type
_entity_poly.pdbx_seq_one_letter_code
_entity_poly.pdbx_strand_id
1 'polypeptide(L)'
;MIVDNTSVLISSINWNENSVTRNREAGIIIENEEIALYYAEVFFYDWNLMEPEPQSIAEVQMENENTIYIVAIFTMTFAIIARDWRKRKWT
;
A
#
# COMPACT_ATOMS: atom_id res chain seq x y z
N MET A 1 -7.65 -15.68 3.79
CA MET A 1 -6.35 -16.37 4.04
C MET A 1 -6.54 -17.83 3.69
N ILE A 2 -5.58 -18.44 2.99
CA ILE A 2 -5.61 -19.86 2.61
C ILE A 2 -4.43 -20.54 3.32
N VAL A 3 -4.65 -21.70 3.93
CA VAL A 3 -3.62 -22.44 4.68
C VAL A 3 -3.51 -23.85 4.10
N ASP A 4 -2.31 -24.20 3.64
CA ASP A 4 -1.91 -25.53 3.13
C ASP A 4 -2.84 -26.13 2.07
N ASN A 5 -3.63 -25.31 1.37
CA ASN A 5 -4.71 -25.74 0.47
C ASN A 5 -5.76 -26.67 1.12
N THR A 6 -5.87 -26.66 2.45
CA THR A 6 -6.84 -27.49 3.20
C THR A 6 -7.90 -26.66 3.92
N SER A 7 -7.60 -25.40 4.21
CA SER A 7 -8.51 -24.51 4.95
C SER A 7 -8.47 -23.08 4.42
N VAL A 8 -9.60 -22.39 4.50
CA VAL A 8 -9.72 -20.97 4.14
C VAL A 8 -10.43 -20.18 5.24
N LEU A 9 -9.88 -19.01 5.57
CA LEU A 9 -10.54 -17.96 6.35
C LEU A 9 -11.09 -16.90 5.39
N ILE A 10 -12.40 -16.67 5.47
CA ILE A 10 -13.10 -15.58 4.81
C ILE A 10 -13.62 -14.65 5.91
N SER A 11 -13.28 -13.36 5.87
CA SER A 11 -13.62 -12.42 6.94
C SER A 11 -13.79 -10.99 6.44
N SER A 12 -14.53 -10.19 7.20
CA SER A 12 -14.57 -8.73 7.05
C SER A 12 -13.32 -8.03 7.60
N ILE A 13 -12.48 -8.76 8.36
CA ILE A 13 -11.27 -8.25 8.99
C ILE A 13 -10.24 -7.84 7.94
N ASN A 14 -9.99 -6.55 7.83
CA ASN A 14 -8.81 -6.03 7.14
C ASN A 14 -7.57 -6.16 8.04
N TRP A 15 -6.39 -6.41 7.47
CA TRP A 15 -5.13 -6.51 8.22
C TRP A 15 -4.58 -5.15 8.62
N ASN A 16 -5.27 -4.49 9.55
CA ASN A 16 -4.83 -3.28 10.21
C ASN A 16 -5.26 -3.29 11.69
N GLU A 17 -4.67 -2.40 12.49
CA GLU A 17 -4.93 -2.31 13.93
C GLU A 17 -6.41 -2.07 14.26
N ASN A 18 -7.08 -1.21 13.49
CA ASN A 18 -8.43 -0.76 13.77
C ASN A 18 -9.45 -1.91 13.63
N SER A 19 -9.28 -2.80 12.64
CA SER A 19 -10.14 -3.98 12.48
C SER A 19 -10.05 -4.91 13.69
N VAL A 20 -8.86 -5.06 14.28
CA VAL A 20 -8.62 -5.96 15.43
C VAL A 20 -9.12 -5.35 16.73
N THR A 21 -9.00 -4.04 16.90
CA THR A 21 -9.19 -3.38 18.20
C THR A 21 -10.52 -2.64 18.35
N ARG A 22 -11.16 -2.22 17.24
CA ARG A 22 -12.27 -1.27 17.29
C ARG A 22 -13.49 -1.66 16.48
N ASN A 23 -13.31 -2.31 15.33
CA ASN A 23 -14.43 -2.69 14.50
C ASN A 23 -15.19 -3.90 15.05
N ARG A 24 -16.48 -4.00 14.69
CA ARG A 24 -17.25 -5.24 14.83
C ARG A 24 -17.06 -6.04 13.56
N GLU A 25 -16.28 -7.12 13.66
CA GLU A 25 -15.90 -7.95 12.53
C GLU A 25 -16.56 -9.33 12.61
N ALA A 26 -16.62 -10.03 11.48
CA ALA A 26 -17.03 -11.42 11.40
C ALA A 26 -16.11 -12.19 10.45
N GLY A 27 -15.93 -13.48 10.73
CA GLY A 27 -15.17 -14.38 9.88
C GLY A 27 -15.63 -15.83 10.01
N ILE A 28 -15.41 -16.60 8.94
CA ILE A 28 -15.72 -18.02 8.87
C ILE A 28 -14.44 -18.75 8.46
N ILE A 29 -14.10 -19.79 9.20
CA ILE A 29 -13.07 -20.75 8.82
C ILE A 29 -13.79 -21.96 8.22
N ILE A 30 -13.34 -22.35 7.03
CA ILE A 30 -13.85 -23.51 6.30
C ILE A 30 -12.69 -24.51 6.16
N GLU A 31 -12.82 -25.65 6.80
CA GLU A 31 -11.87 -26.77 6.73
C GLU A 31 -12.35 -27.74 5.63
N ASN A 32 -11.95 -27.46 4.39
CA ASN A 32 -12.34 -28.24 3.22
C ASN A 32 -11.34 -28.00 2.08
N GLU A 33 -10.73 -29.08 1.58
CA GLU A 33 -9.70 -29.03 0.54
C GLU A 33 -10.21 -28.47 -0.79
N GLU A 34 -11.41 -28.89 -1.23
CA GLU A 34 -11.99 -28.43 -2.51
C GLU A 34 -12.25 -26.92 -2.49
N ILE A 35 -12.81 -26.40 -1.40
CA ILE A 35 -13.07 -24.97 -1.24
C ILE A 35 -11.74 -24.20 -1.12
N ALA A 36 -10.77 -24.73 -0.37
CA ALA A 36 -9.46 -24.09 -0.23
C ALA A 36 -8.71 -24.01 -1.57
N LEU A 37 -8.77 -25.07 -2.39
CA LEU A 37 -8.21 -25.09 -3.74
C LEU A 37 -8.89 -24.09 -4.67
N TYR A 38 -10.22 -23.97 -4.63
CA TYR A 38 -10.94 -22.94 -5.39
C TYR A 38 -10.41 -21.54 -5.10
N TYR A 39 -10.28 -21.17 -3.82
CA TYR A 39 -9.73 -19.86 -3.45
C TYR A 39 -8.25 -19.71 -3.80
N ALA A 40 -7.46 -20.79 -3.77
CA ALA A 40 -6.06 -20.78 -4.18
C ALA A 40 -5.90 -20.50 -5.68
N GLU A 41 -6.74 -21.10 -6.52
CA GLU A 41 -6.75 -20.83 -7.97
C GLU A 41 -7.08 -19.36 -8.26
N VAL A 42 -8.09 -18.80 -7.60
CA VAL A 42 -8.42 -17.36 -7.72
C VAL A 42 -7.25 -16.49 -7.26
N PHE A 43 -6.62 -16.81 -6.13
CA PHE A 43 -5.46 -16.07 -5.64
C PHE A 43 -4.31 -16.09 -6.66
N PHE A 44 -3.96 -17.26 -7.21
CA PHE A 44 -2.90 -17.35 -8.21
C PHE A 44 -3.27 -16.69 -9.53
N TYR A 45 -4.54 -16.70 -9.92
CA TYR A 45 -5.00 -15.93 -11.06
C TYR A 45 -4.69 -14.45 -10.87
N ASP A 46 -5.14 -13.85 -9.76
CA ASP A 46 -4.90 -12.44 -9.44
C ASP A 46 -3.41 -12.12 -9.27
N TRP A 47 -2.66 -13.02 -8.65
CA TRP A 47 -1.21 -12.86 -8.44
C TRP A 47 -0.42 -12.86 -9.76
N ASN A 48 -0.88 -13.65 -10.72
CA ASN A 48 -0.27 -13.76 -12.04
C ASN A 48 -0.81 -12.73 -13.04
N LEU A 49 -1.75 -11.86 -12.64
CA LEU A 49 -2.04 -10.65 -13.39
C LEU A 49 -0.80 -9.75 -13.31
N MET A 50 0.11 -9.91 -14.27
CA MET A 50 1.11 -8.88 -14.57
C MET A 50 0.38 -7.56 -14.79
N GLU A 51 0.99 -6.45 -14.34
CA GLU A 51 0.50 -5.10 -14.62
C GLU A 51 -0.04 -5.07 -16.05
N PRO A 52 -1.24 -4.51 -16.29
CA PRO A 52 -1.72 -4.38 -17.66
C PRO A 52 -0.57 -3.81 -18.47
N GLU A 53 -0.12 -4.58 -19.49
CA GLU A 53 0.72 -4.09 -20.59
C GLU A 53 0.23 -2.67 -20.81
N PRO A 54 1.02 -1.63 -20.50
CA PRO A 54 0.51 -0.30 -20.34
C PRO A 54 -0.23 -0.01 -21.63
N GLN A 55 -1.57 -0.10 -21.58
CA GLN A 55 -2.38 0.35 -22.68
C GLN A 55 -1.86 1.74 -22.87
N SER A 56 -1.36 2.02 -24.07
CA SER A 56 -0.66 3.23 -24.41
C SER A 56 -1.53 4.44 -24.09
N ILE A 57 -1.62 4.80 -22.82
CA ILE A 57 -2.03 6.08 -22.32
C ILE A 57 -0.78 6.86 -22.65
N ALA A 58 -0.85 7.46 -23.84
CA ALA A 58 0.05 8.46 -24.39
C ALA A 58 1.12 8.86 -23.38
N GLU A 59 2.37 8.48 -23.69
CA GLU A 59 3.60 9.10 -23.22
C GLU A 59 3.46 9.74 -21.84
N VAL A 60 3.97 9.08 -20.81
CA VAL A 60 4.27 9.71 -19.51
C VAL A 60 4.99 11.02 -19.79
N GLN A 61 4.23 12.10 -19.86
CA GLN A 61 4.72 13.46 -19.91
C GLN A 61 5.08 13.72 -18.46
N MET A 62 6.23 13.15 -18.09
CA MET A 62 6.75 13.20 -16.75
C MET A 62 6.79 14.67 -16.34
N GLU A 63 6.07 14.91 -15.26
CA GLU A 63 5.53 16.17 -14.80
C GLU A 63 6.64 17.13 -14.39
N ASN A 64 7.21 17.85 -15.35
CA ASN A 64 8.21 18.89 -15.11
C ASN A 64 7.64 20.08 -14.31
N GLU A 65 6.31 20.25 -14.28
CA GLU A 65 5.67 21.32 -13.51
C GLU A 65 5.88 21.15 -11.99
N ASN A 66 5.81 19.93 -11.49
CA ASN A 66 5.92 19.65 -10.05
C ASN A 66 7.37 19.67 -9.54
N THR A 67 8.34 19.40 -10.41
CA THR A 67 9.76 19.39 -10.04
C THR A 67 10.20 20.76 -9.50
N ILE A 68 9.73 21.86 -10.10
CA ILE A 68 10.07 23.22 -9.67
C ILE A 68 9.53 23.51 -8.26
N TYR A 69 8.27 23.14 -7.99
CA TYR A 69 7.66 23.32 -6.67
C TYR A 69 8.34 22.47 -5.59
N ILE A 70 8.70 21.22 -5.92
CA ILE A 70 9.41 20.31 -5.00
C ILE A 70 10.78 20.93 -4.63
N VAL A 71 11.55 21.37 -5.62
CA VAL A 71 12.87 22.01 -5.39
C VAL A 71 12.71 23.32 -4.59
N ALA A 72 11.69 24.12 -4.88
CA ALA A 72 11.42 25.36 -4.14
C ALA A 72 11.09 25.10 -2.65
N ILE A 73 10.28 24.08 -2.36
CA ILE A 73 9.93 23.70 -0.98
C ILE A 73 11.17 23.20 -0.23
N PHE A 74 12.00 22.35 -0.85
CA PHE A 74 13.22 21.84 -0.22
C PHE A 74 14.24 22.95 0.05
N THR A 75 14.46 23.83 -0.93
CA THR A 75 15.40 24.97 -0.79
C THR A 75 14.93 25.96 0.28
N MET A 76 13.64 26.30 0.31
CA MET A 76 13.08 27.18 1.34
C MET A 76 13.19 26.55 2.74
N THR A 77 12.89 25.25 2.87
CA THR A 77 13.00 24.52 4.14
C THR A 77 14.44 24.50 4.64
N PHE A 78 15.40 24.18 3.77
CA PHE A 78 16.83 24.17 4.11
C PHE A 78 17.33 25.56 4.51
N ALA A 79 16.90 26.61 3.80
CA ALA A 79 17.25 27.99 4.13
C ALA A 79 16.70 28.41 5.50
N ILE A 80 15.47 28.02 5.85
CA ILE A 80 14.87 28.28 7.17
C ILE A 80 15.66 27.56 8.27
N ILE A 81 15.98 26.27 8.08
CA ILE A 81 16.76 25.48 9.03
C ILE A 81 18.15 26.09 9.22
N ALA A 82 18.85 26.44 8.13
CA ALA A 82 20.18 27.05 8.20
C ALA A 82 20.15 28.43 8.87
N ARG A 83 19.12 29.24 8.59
CA ARG A 83 18.92 30.54 9.24
C ARG A 83 18.67 30.38 10.75
N ASP A 84 17.83 29.43 11.13
CA ASP A 84 17.53 29.13 12.52
C ASP A 84 18.78 28.61 13.26
N TRP A 85 19.49 27.65 12.66
CA TRP A 85 20.75 27.13 13.20
C TRP A 85 21.80 28.21 13.42
N ARG A 86 21.95 29.15 12.46
CA ARG A 86 22.87 30.30 12.60
C ARG A 86 22.46 31.28 13.71
N LYS A 87 21.16 31.41 13.99
CA LYS A 87 20.63 32.33 15.01
C LYS A 87 20.59 31.70 16.41
N ARG A 88 20.62 30.38 16.51
CA ARG A 88 20.72 29.67 17.79
C ARG A 88 22.09 29.94 18.40
N LYS A 89 22.10 30.68 19.49
CA LYS A 89 23.23 30.67 20.42
C LYS A 89 23.10 29.38 21.23
N TRP A 90 24.00 28.45 20.99
CA TRP A 90 24.14 27.27 21.82
C TRP A 90 24.73 27.73 23.16
N THR A 91 23.85 27.88 24.15
CA THR A 91 24.21 28.04 25.57
C THR A 91 23.94 26.73 26.27
#